data_AF-A0A7C1KNE2-F1
#
_entry.id   AF-A0A7C1KNE2-F1
#
_cell.length_a   1.000
_cell.length_b   1.000
_cell.length_c   1.000
_cell.angle_alpha   90.00
_cell.angle_beta   90.00
_cell.angle_gamma   90.00
#
_symmetry.space_group_name_H-M   'P 1'
#
loop_
_entity.id
_entity.type
_entity.pdbx_description
1 polymer ?
#
loop_
_entity_poly.entity_id
_entity_poly.type
_entity_poly.pdbx_seq_one_letter_code
_entity_poly.pdbx_strand_id
1 'polypeptide(L)'
;MAKNLLNRILSRFVEIKPGEELIASLLFLYFFLIMFPYGIIKPVRDAQYLMELGSIKLPIAYLSTAIIMGFFIHFYSKLQVKVKRRVLIISSLIFFTVTCSVSRQFFMREELAWMPLAFWIWANIFVVVLVTQFWILVNDVFNPREVKRLIGFFGSGGLLGGILGGLLTGSLGRDIPDELLLIASGILIL
;
A
#
# COMPACT_ATOMS: atom_id res chain seq x y z
N MET A 1 0.47 21.24 -31.19
CA MET A 1 0.71 21.88 -29.88
C MET A 1 -0.57 21.79 -29.06
N ALA A 2 -0.94 20.59 -28.60
CA ALA A 2 -2.12 20.41 -27.74
C ALA A 2 -1.68 20.66 -26.29
N LYS A 3 -2.01 21.84 -25.74
CA LYS A 3 -1.97 22.05 -24.29
C LYS A 3 -3.00 21.09 -23.70
N ASN A 4 -2.53 19.95 -23.17
CA ASN A 4 -3.40 18.96 -22.54
C ASN A 4 -4.23 19.64 -21.45
N LEU A 5 -5.54 19.41 -21.47
CA LEU A 5 -6.50 19.95 -20.51
C LEU A 5 -6.09 19.63 -19.06
N LEU A 6 -5.44 18.46 -18.89
CA LEU A 6 -4.74 17.99 -17.69
C LEU A 6 -3.69 18.99 -17.15
N ASN A 7 -2.81 19.51 -18.02
CA ASN A 7 -1.77 20.46 -17.62
C ASN A 7 -2.41 21.75 -17.07
N ARG A 8 -3.45 22.27 -17.75
CA ARG A 8 -4.13 23.51 -17.34
C ARG A 8 -4.84 23.42 -15.99
N ILE A 9 -5.30 22.22 -15.60
CA ILE A 9 -5.95 21.98 -14.31
C ILE A 9 -4.89 21.73 -13.23
N LEU A 10 -3.91 20.86 -13.51
CA LEU A 10 -2.87 20.51 -12.53
C LEU A 10 -1.92 21.68 -12.23
N SER A 11 -1.60 22.51 -13.22
CA SER A 11 -0.74 23.69 -13.06
C SER A 11 -1.31 24.75 -12.10
N ARG A 12 -2.60 24.68 -11.77
CA ARG A 12 -3.24 25.56 -10.78
C ARG A 12 -2.99 25.14 -9.34
N PHE A 13 -2.72 23.85 -9.11
CA PHE A 13 -2.55 23.29 -7.76
C PHE A 13 -1.09 22.87 -7.49
N VAL A 14 -0.34 22.53 -8.54
CA VAL A 14 1.03 22.03 -8.47
C VAL A 14 1.81 22.60 -9.65
N GLU A 15 3.04 23.05 -9.43
CA GLU A 15 3.93 23.49 -10.51
C GLU A 15 4.40 22.30 -11.36
N ILE A 16 3.55 21.73 -12.21
CA ILE A 16 3.94 20.65 -13.13
C ILE A 16 4.50 21.25 -14.41
N LYS A 17 5.68 20.79 -14.85
CA LYS A 17 6.26 21.23 -16.13
C LYS A 17 5.60 20.51 -17.32
N PRO A 18 5.53 21.15 -18.50
CA PRO A 18 5.07 20.50 -19.72
C PRO A 18 5.88 19.23 -20.00
N GLY A 19 5.21 18.08 -20.14
CA GLY A 19 5.85 16.77 -20.36
C GLY A 19 5.96 15.89 -19.11
N GLU A 20 5.87 16.44 -17.91
CA GLU A 20 5.87 15.67 -16.65
C GLU A 20 4.45 15.20 -16.24
N GLU A 21 3.42 15.83 -16.78
CA GLU A 21 2.00 15.67 -16.40
C GLU A 21 1.47 14.24 -16.45
N LEU A 22 1.79 13.48 -17.50
CA LEU A 22 1.33 12.11 -17.65
C LEU A 22 2.01 11.19 -16.63
N ILE A 23 3.33 11.31 -16.51
CA ILE A 23 4.12 10.49 -15.60
C ILE A 23 3.75 10.79 -14.13
N ALA A 24 3.59 12.08 -13.80
CA ALA A 24 3.19 12.49 -12.47
C ALA A 24 1.79 12.00 -12.10
N SER A 25 0.83 12.07 -13.03
CA SER A 25 -0.53 11.55 -12.81
C SER A 25 -0.57 10.02 -12.70
N LEU A 26 0.25 9.30 -13.48
CA LEU A 26 0.40 7.85 -13.34
C LEU A 26 0.99 7.45 -11.99
N LEU A 27 2.01 8.16 -11.49
CA LEU A 27 2.58 7.91 -10.17
C LEU A 27 1.62 8.28 -9.04
N PHE A 28 0.85 9.35 -9.21
CA PHE A 28 -0.25 9.69 -8.31
C PHE A 28 -1.26 8.54 -8.23
N LEU A 29 -1.72 8.05 -9.39
CA LEU A 29 -2.68 6.96 -9.48
C LEU A 29 -2.11 5.68 -8.90
N TYR A 30 -0.86 5.36 -9.19
CA TYR A 30 -0.18 4.21 -8.63
C TYR A 30 -0.07 4.30 -7.10
N PHE A 31 0.28 5.46 -6.54
CA PHE A 31 0.34 5.62 -5.08
C PHE A 31 -1.04 5.54 -4.44
N PHE A 32 -2.07 6.05 -5.12
CA PHE A 32 -3.46 5.85 -4.74
C PHE A 32 -3.85 4.37 -4.72
N LEU A 33 -3.54 3.62 -5.78
CA LEU A 33 -3.88 2.21 -5.94
C LEU A 33 -3.18 1.29 -4.95
N ILE A 34 -1.99 1.64 -4.45
CA ILE A 34 -1.35 0.86 -3.37
C ILE A 34 -1.90 1.25 -1.98
N MET A 35 -2.24 2.52 -1.78
CA MET A 35 -2.71 3.02 -0.48
C MET A 35 -4.18 2.72 -0.22
N PHE A 36 -5.01 2.58 -1.25
CA PHE A 36 -6.41 2.22 -1.11
C PHE A 36 -6.61 0.83 -0.48
N PRO A 37 -5.99 -0.25 -1.00
CA PRO A 37 -5.95 -1.55 -0.36
C PRO A 37 -5.39 -1.49 1.06
N TYR A 38 -4.34 -0.70 1.30
CA TYR A 38 -3.82 -0.52 2.66
C TYR A 38 -4.86 0.11 3.61
N GLY A 39 -5.61 1.09 3.11
CA GLY A 39 -6.72 1.73 3.82
C GLY A 39 -7.81 0.73 4.23
N ILE A 40 -7.94 -0.39 3.52
CA ILE A 40 -8.83 -1.49 3.87
C ILE A 40 -8.16 -2.49 4.82
N ILE A 41 -6.96 -2.95 4.45
CA ILE A 41 -6.21 -3.98 5.18
C ILE A 41 -5.95 -3.54 6.62
N LYS A 42 -5.59 -2.26 6.84
CA LYS A 42 -5.22 -1.77 8.17
C LYS A 42 -6.40 -1.85 9.17
N PRO A 43 -7.59 -1.29 8.91
CA PRO A 43 -8.73 -1.45 9.82
C PRO A 43 -9.15 -2.90 10.02
N VAL A 44 -9.16 -3.72 8.96
CA VAL A 44 -9.51 -5.15 9.05
C VAL A 44 -8.54 -5.89 9.98
N ARG A 45 -7.24 -5.65 9.80
CA ARG A 45 -6.18 -6.17 10.67
C ARG A 45 -6.35 -5.72 12.11
N ASP A 46 -6.55 -4.43 12.34
CA ASP A 46 -6.67 -3.85 13.67
C ASP A 46 -7.90 -4.45 14.40
N ALA A 47 -9.03 -4.58 13.71
CA ALA A 47 -10.25 -5.18 14.25
C ALA A 47 -10.05 -6.66 14.61
N GLN A 48 -9.51 -7.47 13.70
CA GLN A 48 -9.34 -8.91 13.97
C GLN A 48 -8.32 -9.19 15.08
N TYR A 49 -7.21 -8.45 15.12
CA TYR A 49 -6.25 -8.60 16.21
C TYR A 49 -6.87 -8.29 17.57
N LEU A 50 -7.67 -7.22 17.64
CA LEU A 50 -8.36 -6.84 18.87
C LEU A 50 -9.44 -7.84 19.28
N MET A 51 -10.17 -8.42 18.33
CA MET A 51 -11.21 -9.41 18.59
C MET A 51 -10.65 -10.73 19.12
N GLU A 52 -9.53 -11.22 18.57
CA GLU A 52 -9.00 -12.55 18.93
C GLU A 52 -7.94 -12.51 20.05
N LEU A 53 -7.03 -11.53 20.03
CA LEU A 53 -5.88 -11.47 20.94
C LEU A 53 -6.01 -10.42 22.04
N GLY A 54 -6.93 -9.46 21.87
CA GLY A 54 -7.18 -8.38 22.81
C GLY A 54 -6.12 -7.27 22.80
N SER A 55 -6.47 -6.11 23.33
CA SER A 55 -5.60 -4.91 23.35
C SER A 55 -4.35 -5.08 24.21
N ILE A 56 -4.38 -5.93 25.24
CA ILE A 56 -3.27 -6.18 26.16
C ILE A 56 -2.04 -6.77 25.44
N LYS A 57 -2.25 -7.53 24.36
CA LYS A 57 -1.17 -8.17 23.59
C LYS A 57 -0.62 -7.29 22.46
N LEU A 58 -1.09 -6.05 22.29
CA LEU A 58 -0.56 -5.13 21.27
C LEU A 58 0.96 -4.90 21.36
N PRO A 59 1.56 -4.71 22.56
CA PRO A 59 3.01 -4.55 22.67
C PRO A 59 3.78 -5.74 22.08
N ILE A 60 3.26 -6.96 22.24
CA ILE A 60 3.86 -8.17 21.66
C ILE A 60 3.83 -8.09 20.13
N ALA A 61 2.69 -7.72 19.53
CA ALA A 61 2.61 -7.53 18.09
C ALA A 61 3.60 -6.49 17.57
N TYR A 62 3.75 -5.35 18.26
CA TYR A 62 4.72 -4.32 17.86
C TYR A 62 6.17 -4.83 17.97
N LEU A 63 6.53 -5.51 19.05
CA LEU A 63 7.87 -6.07 19.24
C LEU A 63 8.17 -7.16 18.19
N SER A 64 7.26 -8.10 17.98
CA SER A 64 7.39 -9.13 16.95
C SER A 64 7.51 -8.51 15.56
N THR A 65 6.71 -7.48 15.27
CA THR A 65 6.80 -6.73 14.00
C THR A 65 8.17 -6.09 13.85
N ALA A 66 8.69 -5.42 14.88
CA ALA A 66 10.00 -4.77 14.81
C ALA A 66 11.13 -5.76 14.52
N ILE A 67 11.14 -6.90 15.20
CA ILE A 67 12.14 -7.97 15.01
C ILE A 67 12.05 -8.52 13.58
N ILE A 68 10.87 -8.97 13.16
CA ILE A 68 10.67 -9.60 11.85
C ILE A 68 10.91 -8.61 10.72
N MET A 69 10.45 -7.38 10.87
CA MET A 69 10.67 -6.30 9.90
C MET A 69 12.16 -5.99 9.76
N GLY A 70 12.93 -5.98 10.86
CA GLY A 70 14.38 -5.77 10.81
C GLY A 70 15.09 -6.82 9.94
N PHE A 71 14.79 -8.11 10.16
CA PHE A 71 15.31 -9.19 9.33
C PHE A 71 14.84 -9.08 7.88
N PHE A 72 13.56 -8.78 7.67
CA PHE A 72 12.97 -8.64 6.35
C PHE A 72 13.64 -7.51 5.55
N ILE A 73 13.78 -6.31 6.13
CA ILE A 73 14.44 -5.16 5.48
C ILE A 73 15.91 -5.49 5.15
N HIS A 74 16.62 -6.17 6.06
CA HIS A 74 17.99 -6.58 5.80
C HIS A 74 18.11 -7.50 4.58
N PHE A 75 17.21 -8.47 4.44
CA PHE A 75 17.18 -9.36 3.27
C PHE A 75 16.70 -8.64 2.00
N TYR A 76 15.64 -7.85 2.13
CA TYR A 76 15.01 -7.14 1.04
C TYR A 76 15.93 -6.09 0.42
N SER A 77 16.72 -5.36 1.22
CA SER A 77 17.72 -4.41 0.72
C SER A 77 18.81 -5.09 -0.13
N LYS A 78 19.26 -6.30 0.23
CA LYS A 78 20.20 -7.08 -0.59
C LYS A 78 19.58 -7.53 -1.91
N LEU A 79 18.30 -7.91 -1.88
CA LEU A 79 17.52 -8.28 -3.07
C LEU A 79 17.36 -7.10 -4.03
N GLN A 80 17.08 -5.91 -3.51
CA GLN A 80 16.93 -4.68 -4.29
C GLN A 80 18.16 -4.32 -5.13
N VAL A 81 19.36 -4.63 -4.63
CA VAL A 81 20.60 -4.37 -5.38
C VAL A 81 20.81 -5.36 -6.51
N LYS A 82 20.34 -6.61 -6.37
CA LYS A 82 20.62 -7.70 -7.32
C LYS A 82 19.54 -7.89 -8.39
N VAL A 83 18.29 -7.56 -8.09
CA VAL A 83 17.16 -7.85 -8.96
C VAL A 83 16.69 -6.58 -9.67
N LYS A 84 16.30 -6.71 -10.94
CA LYS A 84 15.72 -5.60 -11.71
C LYS A 84 14.49 -5.06 -11.00
N ARG A 85 14.42 -3.73 -10.83
CA ARG A 85 13.34 -3.04 -10.10
C ARG A 85 11.95 -3.40 -10.59
N ARG A 86 11.75 -3.46 -11.92
CA ARG A 86 10.49 -3.89 -12.54
C ARG A 86 10.05 -5.27 -12.06
N VAL A 87 10.97 -6.23 -11.96
CA VAL A 87 10.66 -7.59 -11.50
C VAL A 87 10.26 -7.56 -10.02
N LEU A 88 10.98 -6.80 -9.19
CA LEU A 88 10.64 -6.66 -7.77
C LEU A 88 9.24 -6.08 -7.55
N ILE A 89 8.89 -5.00 -8.26
CA ILE A 89 7.57 -4.36 -8.15
C ILE A 89 6.46 -5.31 -8.59
N ILE A 90 6.61 -5.97 -9.74
CA ILE A 90 5.59 -6.90 -10.24
C ILE A 90 5.46 -8.10 -9.30
N SER A 91 6.59 -8.66 -8.84
CA SER A 91 6.58 -9.79 -7.91
C SER A 91 5.95 -9.46 -6.56
N SER A 92 6.19 -8.28 -6.00
CA SER A 92 5.59 -7.86 -4.73
C SER A 92 4.09 -7.64 -4.87
N LEU A 93 3.65 -6.98 -5.95
CA LEU A 93 2.23 -6.78 -6.23
C LEU A 93 1.48 -8.12 -6.40
N ILE A 94 2.04 -9.05 -7.18
CA ILE A 94 1.45 -10.40 -7.33
C ILE A 94 1.44 -11.13 -5.98
N PHE A 95 2.56 -11.12 -5.25
CA PHE A 95 2.66 -11.77 -3.95
C PHE A 95 1.60 -11.23 -2.97
N PHE A 96 1.46 -9.91 -2.86
CA PHE A 96 0.49 -9.30 -1.95
C PHE A 96 -0.95 -9.50 -2.40
N THR A 97 -1.22 -9.48 -3.70
CA THR A 97 -2.54 -9.79 -4.26
C THR A 97 -2.96 -11.23 -3.90
N VAL A 98 -2.06 -12.19 -4.13
CA VAL A 98 -2.32 -13.61 -3.84
C VAL A 98 -2.48 -13.83 -2.35
N THR A 99 -1.56 -13.32 -1.54
CA THR A 99 -1.62 -13.49 -0.08
C THR A 99 -2.83 -12.80 0.56
N CYS A 100 -3.28 -11.66 0.04
CA CYS A 100 -4.51 -10.99 0.45
C CYS A 100 -5.77 -11.79 0.08
N SER A 101 -5.77 -12.41 -1.11
CA SER A 101 -6.88 -13.28 -1.54
C SER A 101 -6.96 -14.55 -0.70
N VAL A 102 -5.79 -15.12 -0.37
CA VAL A 102 -5.67 -16.35 0.42
C VAL A 102 -6.00 -16.10 1.88
N SER A 103 -5.62 -14.97 2.47
CA SER A 103 -5.90 -14.67 3.89
C SER A 103 -7.40 -14.70 4.18
N ARG A 104 -8.25 -14.25 3.24
CA ARG A 104 -9.71 -14.40 3.33
C ARG A 104 -10.15 -15.85 3.57
N GLN A 105 -9.58 -16.81 2.83
CA GLN A 105 -10.00 -18.22 2.93
C GLN A 105 -9.64 -18.83 4.27
N PHE A 106 -8.51 -18.43 4.85
CA PHE A 106 -8.07 -18.93 6.14
C PHE A 106 -8.86 -18.35 7.31
N PHE A 107 -9.17 -17.05 7.28
CA PHE A 107 -10.05 -16.43 8.30
C PHE A 107 -11.46 -17.05 8.34
N MET A 108 -11.91 -17.63 7.23
CA MET A 108 -13.20 -18.30 7.12
C MET A 108 -13.23 -19.73 7.64
N ARG A 109 -12.07 -20.40 7.78
CA ARG A 109 -12.02 -21.86 7.91
C ARG A 109 -11.33 -22.38 9.15
N GLU A 110 -10.38 -21.64 9.75
CA GLU A 110 -9.63 -22.15 10.90
C GLU A 110 -9.41 -21.06 11.97
N GLU A 111 -9.77 -21.36 13.23
CA GLU A 111 -9.44 -20.55 14.41
C GLU A 111 -7.95 -20.72 14.80
N LEU A 112 -7.04 -20.35 13.88
CA LEU A 112 -5.61 -20.39 14.15
C LEU A 112 -5.20 -19.20 15.02
N ALA A 113 -4.94 -19.44 16.30
CA ALA A 113 -4.59 -18.41 17.28
C ALA A 113 -3.37 -17.51 16.92
N TRP A 114 -2.52 -17.93 15.98
CA TRP A 114 -1.36 -17.16 15.50
C TRP A 114 -1.66 -16.31 14.26
N MET A 115 -2.79 -16.55 13.58
CA MET A 115 -3.12 -15.91 12.31
C MET A 115 -3.28 -14.38 12.40
N PRO A 116 -3.94 -13.80 13.42
CA PRO A 116 -4.06 -12.35 13.51
C PRO A 116 -2.71 -11.67 13.70
N LEU A 117 -1.77 -12.30 14.42
CA LEU A 117 -0.41 -11.81 14.58
C LEU A 117 0.36 -11.89 13.25
N ALA A 118 0.24 -13.00 12.52
CA ALA A 118 0.87 -13.15 11.21
C ALA A 118 0.32 -12.14 10.19
N PHE A 119 -1.00 -11.96 10.12
CA PHE A 119 -1.64 -10.95 9.28
C PHE A 119 -1.26 -9.54 9.70
N TRP A 120 -1.08 -9.30 11.01
CA TRP A 120 -0.58 -8.03 11.51
C TRP A 120 0.80 -7.69 10.95
N ILE A 121 1.74 -8.61 11.09
CA ILE A 121 3.10 -8.44 10.60
C ILE A 121 3.10 -8.31 9.06
N TRP A 122 2.35 -9.17 8.36
CA TRP A 122 2.21 -9.13 6.91
C TRP A 122 1.71 -7.78 6.40
N ALA A 123 0.67 -7.21 7.02
CA ALA A 123 0.13 -5.91 6.64
C ALA A 123 1.12 -4.75 6.86
N ASN A 124 1.97 -4.85 7.88
CA ASN A 124 3.05 -3.88 8.07
C ASN A 124 4.13 -4.04 6.99
N ILE A 125 4.51 -5.27 6.64
CA ILE A 125 5.46 -5.54 5.55
C ILE A 125 4.91 -5.03 4.22
N PHE A 126 3.63 -5.26 3.95
CA PHE A 126 2.90 -4.77 2.77
C PHE A 126 3.12 -3.28 2.54
N VAL A 127 2.78 -2.44 3.53
CA VAL A 127 2.86 -0.98 3.37
C VAL A 127 4.31 -0.53 3.24
N VAL A 128 5.22 -1.09 4.02
CA VAL A 128 6.64 -0.70 3.97
C VAL A 128 7.23 -1.04 2.60
N VAL A 129 6.98 -2.22 2.07
CA VAL A 129 7.51 -2.65 0.76
C VAL A 129 6.97 -1.78 -0.37
N LEU A 130 5.65 -1.63 -0.47
CA LEU A 130 5.03 -0.92 -1.59
C LEU A 130 5.33 0.58 -1.56
N VAL A 131 5.31 1.21 -0.37
CA VAL A 131 5.67 2.62 -0.22
C VAL A 131 7.16 2.83 -0.53
N THR A 132 8.04 1.93 -0.08
CA THR A 132 9.47 2.01 -0.41
C THR A 132 9.70 1.88 -1.91
N GLN A 133 9.07 0.90 -2.56
CA GLN A 133 9.14 0.72 -4.01
C GLN A 133 8.62 1.93 -4.78
N PHE A 134 7.53 2.55 -4.29
CA PHE A 134 7.00 3.78 -4.87
C PHE A 134 8.04 4.90 -4.85
N TRP A 135 8.65 5.18 -3.69
CA TRP A 135 9.65 6.24 -3.59
C TRP A 135 10.91 5.94 -4.39
N ILE A 136 11.30 4.67 -4.49
CA ILE A 136 12.40 4.25 -5.37
C ILE A 136 12.07 4.57 -6.83
N LEU A 137 10.84 4.25 -7.29
CA LEU A 137 10.40 4.55 -8.65
C LEU A 137 10.33 6.05 -8.93
N VAL A 138 9.84 6.85 -7.96
CA VAL A 138 9.83 8.32 -8.07
C VAL A 138 11.25 8.87 -8.27
N ASN A 139 12.22 8.37 -7.49
CA ASN A 139 13.62 8.80 -7.57
C ASN A 139 14.32 8.35 -8.87
N ASP A 140 13.83 7.30 -9.53
CA ASP A 140 14.37 6.88 -10.84
C ASP A 140 13.91 7.76 -11.99
N VAL A 141 12.71 8.35 -11.84
CA VAL A 141 12.05 9.08 -12.92
C VAL A 141 12.27 10.58 -12.80
N PHE A 142 12.37 11.09 -11.57
CA PHE A 142 12.48 12.52 -11.28
C PHE A 142 13.79 12.85 -10.57
N ASN A 143 14.35 14.00 -10.91
CA ASN A 143 15.49 14.56 -10.20
C ASN A 143 15.06 15.08 -8.81
N PRO A 144 15.98 15.20 -7.83
CA PRO A 144 15.64 15.64 -6.47
C PRO A 144 14.87 16.97 -6.39
N ARG A 145 15.13 17.90 -7.32
CA ARG A 145 14.42 19.18 -7.42
C ARG A 145 12.96 19.01 -7.84
N GLU A 146 12.70 18.11 -8.79
CA GLU A 146 11.35 17.80 -9.28
C GLU A 146 10.57 17.03 -8.21
N VAL A 147 11.19 16.06 -7.54
CA VAL A 147 10.59 15.32 -6.43
C VAL A 147 10.12 16.26 -5.32
N LYS A 148 10.98 17.21 -4.88
CA LYS A 148 10.62 18.18 -3.83
C LYS A 148 9.35 18.99 -4.16
N ARG A 149 9.12 19.25 -5.44
CA ARG A 149 7.95 20.00 -5.93
C ARG A 149 6.70 19.12 -6.08
N LEU A 150 6.88 17.88 -6.52
CA LEU A 150 5.78 16.94 -6.77
C LEU A 150 5.41 16.09 -5.55
N ILE A 151 6.20 16.10 -4.48
CA ILE A 151 6.00 15.26 -3.29
C ILE A 151 4.62 15.45 -2.67
N GLY A 152 4.10 16.68 -2.62
CA GLY A 152 2.77 16.98 -2.10
C GLY A 152 1.67 16.44 -3.00
N PHE A 153 1.88 16.46 -4.33
CA PHE A 153 0.97 15.86 -5.29
C PHE A 153 0.93 14.35 -5.15
N PHE A 154 2.08 13.69 -5.12
CA PHE A 154 2.16 12.25 -4.90
C PHE A 154 1.53 11.88 -3.55
N GLY A 155 1.92 12.56 -2.48
CA GLY A 155 1.38 12.35 -1.14
C GLY A 155 -0.14 12.46 -1.07
N SER A 156 -0.75 13.42 -1.78
CA SER A 156 -2.21 13.56 -1.79
C SER A 156 -2.91 12.37 -2.46
N GLY A 157 -2.32 11.74 -3.47
CA GLY A 157 -2.82 10.49 -4.05
C GLY A 157 -2.83 9.35 -3.04
N GLY A 158 -1.76 9.22 -2.26
CA GLY A 158 -1.67 8.22 -1.19
C GLY A 158 -2.67 8.48 -0.05
N LEU A 159 -2.83 9.75 0.38
CA LEU A 159 -3.84 10.12 1.37
C LEU A 159 -5.26 9.83 0.88
N LEU A 160 -5.59 10.22 -0.35
CA LEU A 160 -6.90 9.96 -0.95
C LEU A 160 -7.19 8.47 -1.04
N GLY A 161 -6.21 7.66 -1.45
CA GLY A 161 -6.33 6.21 -1.47
C GLY A 161 -6.66 5.66 -0.09
N GLY A 162 -5.84 6.00 0.91
CA GLY A 162 -6.03 5.55 2.29
C GLY A 162 -7.38 5.98 2.90
N ILE A 163 -7.81 7.23 2.66
CA ILE A 163 -9.10 7.74 3.14
C ILE A 163 -10.25 6.98 2.49
N LEU A 164 -10.26 6.84 1.16
CA LEU A 164 -11.35 6.16 0.46
C LEU A 164 -11.42 4.67 0.82
N GLY A 165 -10.27 3.99 0.95
CA GLY A 165 -10.22 2.61 1.41
C GLY A 165 -10.75 2.44 2.84
N GLY A 166 -10.38 3.36 3.74
CA GLY A 166 -10.88 3.37 5.11
C GLY A 166 -12.37 3.68 5.21
N LEU A 167 -12.88 4.63 4.43
CA LEU A 167 -14.31 4.94 4.35
C LEU A 167 -15.12 3.76 3.80
N LEU A 168 -14.61 3.11 2.75
CA LEU A 168 -15.23 1.91 2.19
C LEU A 168 -15.30 0.79 3.23
N THR A 169 -14.23 0.63 4.03
CA THR A 169 -14.21 -0.33 5.14
C THR A 169 -15.19 0.03 6.25
N GLY A 170 -15.31 1.31 6.59
CA GLY A 170 -16.28 1.78 7.59
C GLY A 170 -17.74 1.57 7.16
N SER A 171 -18.03 1.75 5.86
CA SER A 171 -19.36 1.58 5.29
C SER A 171 -19.72 0.12 5.08
N LEU A 172 -18.86 -0.67 4.44
CA LEU A 172 -19.14 -2.06 4.04
C LEU A 172 -18.68 -3.08 5.08
N GLY A 173 -17.83 -2.71 6.03
CA GLY A 173 -17.27 -3.65 7.01
C GLY A 173 -18.27 -4.22 8.01
N ARG A 174 -19.45 -3.61 8.16
CA ARG A 174 -20.56 -4.18 8.94
C ARG A 174 -21.39 -5.18 8.14
N ASP A 175 -21.58 -4.90 6.86
CA ASP A 175 -22.51 -5.65 6.02
C ASP A 175 -21.81 -6.83 5.34
N ILE A 176 -20.56 -6.61 4.87
CA ILE A 176 -19.80 -7.60 4.07
C ILE A 176 -18.30 -7.52 4.38
N PRO A 177 -17.86 -7.85 5.62
CA PRO A 177 -16.45 -7.79 6.02
C PRO A 177 -15.54 -8.65 5.13
N ASP A 178 -16.08 -9.72 4.57
CA ASP A 178 -15.33 -10.72 3.80
C ASP A 178 -14.98 -10.28 2.38
N GLU A 179 -15.79 -9.39 1.79
CA GLU A 179 -15.56 -8.89 0.43
C GLU A 179 -14.51 -7.77 0.39
N LEU A 180 -14.23 -7.13 1.52
CA LEU A 180 -13.24 -6.06 1.63
C LEU A 180 -11.84 -6.48 1.17
N LEU A 181 -11.39 -7.69 1.54
CA LEU A 181 -10.10 -8.22 1.10
C LEU A 181 -10.08 -8.59 -0.39
N LEU A 182 -11.23 -8.94 -0.98
CA LEU A 182 -11.35 -9.16 -2.43
C LEU A 182 -11.30 -7.84 -3.20
N ILE A 183 -11.95 -6.79 -2.68
CA ILE A 183 -11.88 -5.45 -3.27
C ILE A 183 -10.42 -4.94 -3.20
N ALA A 184 -9.76 -5.11 -2.06
CA ALA A 184 -8.36 -4.74 -1.89
C ALA A 184 -7.43 -5.46 -2.88
N SER A 185 -7.60 -6.78 -3.06
CA SER A 185 -6.81 -7.55 -4.03
C SER A 185 -7.13 -7.19 -5.49
N GLY A 186 -8.40 -6.97 -5.83
CA GLY A 186 -8.79 -6.52 -7.17
C GLY A 186 -8.17 -5.18 -7.56
N ILE A 187 -8.06 -4.25 -6.60
CA ILE A 187 -7.45 -2.94 -6.82
C ILE A 187 -5.92 -3.03 -6.96
N LEU A 188 -5.27 -3.97 -6.28
CA LEU A 188 -3.82 -4.19 -6.42
C LEU A 188 -3.39 -4.74 -7.78
N ILE A 189 -4.31 -5.35 -8.53
CA ILE A 189 -4.05 -5.91 -9.86
C ILE A 189 -4.04 -4.83 -10.96
N LEU A 190 -4.76 -3.72 -10.73
CA LEU A 190 -4.92 -2.61 -11.69
C LEU A 190 -3.65 -1.75 -11.79
#